data_AF-A0A2M9K9Y9-F1
#
_entry.id   AF-A0A2M9K9Y9-F1
#
_cell.length_a   1.000
_cell.length_b   1.000
_cell.length_c   1.000
_cell.angle_alpha   90.00
_cell.angle_beta   90.00
_cell.angle_gamma   90.00
#
_symmetry.space_group_name_H-M   'P 1'
#
loop_
_entity.id
_entity.type
_entity.pdbx_description
1 polymer ?
#
loop_
_entity_poly.entity_id
_entity_poly.type
_entity_poly.pdbx_seq_one_letter_code
_entity_poly.pdbx_strand_id
1 'polypeptide(L)'
;MDGDVVRRRETKKERAPFGVPREVILLSGRDVWPYTFIADDSRGGCGKVAMPADAAIEDVQAAVFTRLADLTRTFHGVEIGIVWSPLTPDSWVGRVGSLSTDVGPPP
;
A
#
# COMPACT_ATOMS: atom_id res chain seq x y z
N MET A 1 50.53 -6.07 3.43
CA MET A 1 49.53 -7.13 3.23
C MET A 1 48.18 -6.49 3.34
N ASP A 2 47.44 -6.56 2.23
CA ASP A 2 46.13 -5.98 1.92
C ASP A 2 45.22 -5.67 3.11
N GLY A 3 44.88 -4.39 3.20
CA GLY A 3 43.64 -3.95 3.80
C GLY A 3 42.54 -4.01 2.76
N ASP A 4 41.62 -4.96 2.91
CA ASP A 4 40.31 -4.87 2.26
C ASP A 4 39.26 -4.86 3.36
N VAL A 5 39.00 -3.65 3.86
CA VAL A 5 37.80 -3.35 4.63
C VAL A 5 36.65 -3.69 3.70
N VAL A 6 35.99 -4.82 3.97
CA VAL A 6 34.74 -5.21 3.33
C VAL A 6 33.81 -4.03 3.47
N ARG A 7 33.73 -3.21 2.42
CA ARG A 7 32.75 -2.14 2.29
C ARG A 7 31.43 -2.86 2.25
N ARG A 8 30.82 -3.05 3.42
CA ARG A 8 29.42 -3.40 3.58
C ARG A 8 28.71 -2.43 2.65
N ARG A 9 28.25 -2.93 1.50
CA ARG A 9 27.41 -2.16 0.59
C ARG A 9 26.27 -1.73 1.48
N GLU A 10 26.31 -0.47 1.90
CA GLU A 10 25.12 0.23 2.30
C GLU A 10 24.27 0.16 1.05
N THR A 11 23.43 -0.87 0.99
CA THR A 11 22.32 -0.94 0.06
C THR A 11 21.60 0.34 0.36
N LYS A 12 21.91 1.36 -0.44
CA LYS A 12 21.28 2.66 -0.48
C LYS A 12 19.81 2.31 -0.35
N LYS A 13 19.24 2.48 0.86
CA LYS A 13 17.81 2.25 1.07
C LYS A 13 17.21 3.22 0.08
N GLU A 14 16.84 2.72 -1.09
CA GLU A 14 16.14 3.51 -2.08
C GLU A 14 14.97 4.04 -1.30
N ARG A 15 15.03 5.35 -0.98
CA ARG A 15 14.01 5.97 -0.14
C ARG A 15 12.70 5.57 -0.80
N ALA A 16 11.87 4.88 -0.04
CA ALA A 16 10.59 4.41 -0.52
C ALA A 16 9.95 5.55 -1.32
N PRO A 17 9.48 5.31 -2.56
CA PRO A 17 8.98 6.38 -3.41
C PRO A 17 7.75 7.10 -2.81
N PHE A 18 7.15 6.49 -1.79
CA PHE A 18 6.05 6.99 -0.97
C PHE A 18 6.27 6.62 0.51
N GLY A 19 5.58 7.32 1.42
CA GLY A 19 5.47 6.93 2.83
C GLY A 19 4.47 5.78 3.03
N VAL A 20 4.20 5.36 4.26
CA VAL A 20 3.20 4.31 4.53
C VAL A 20 1.81 4.79 4.04
N PRO A 21 1.07 3.98 3.24
CA PRO A 21 -0.29 4.32 2.81
C PRO A 21 -1.22 4.51 4.01
N ARG A 22 -2.04 5.56 3.98
CA ARG A 22 -3.02 5.89 5.04
C ARG A 22 -4.46 5.83 4.54
N GLU A 23 -4.66 6.14 3.27
CA GLU A 23 -5.97 6.12 2.66
C GLU A 23 -5.86 5.64 1.21
N VAL A 24 -6.90 4.98 0.72
CA VAL A 24 -7.07 4.61 -0.67
C VAL A 24 -8.48 4.95 -1.13
N ILE A 25 -8.61 5.46 -2.34
CA ILE A 25 -9.88 5.73 -3.02
C ILE A 25 -9.92 4.78 -4.22
N LEU A 26 -10.92 3.91 -4.24
CA LEU A 26 -11.23 3.03 -5.35
C LEU A 26 -12.42 3.61 -6.11
N LEU A 27 -12.34 3.61 -7.44
CA LEU A 27 -13.39 4.09 -8.32
C LEU A 27 -13.91 2.93 -9.18
N SER A 28 -15.21 2.91 -9.43
CA SER A 28 -15.80 2.02 -10.43
C SER A 28 -15.25 2.38 -11.82
N GLY A 29 -15.00 1.36 -12.63
CA GLY A 29 -14.58 1.57 -14.01
C GLY A 29 -15.09 0.48 -14.93
N ARG A 30 -15.23 0.82 -16.21
CA ARG A 30 -15.90 -0.02 -17.22
C ARG A 30 -15.04 -1.18 -17.74
N ASP A 31 -13.73 -1.01 -17.74
CA ASP A 31 -12.77 -1.99 -18.25
C ASP A 31 -11.61 -2.25 -17.27
N VAL A 32 -11.39 -1.31 -16.36
CA VAL A 32 -10.34 -1.33 -15.34
C VAL A 32 -10.86 -0.62 -14.11
N TRP A 33 -10.37 -1.01 -12.94
CA TRP A 33 -10.75 -0.41 -11.66
C TRP A 33 -9.61 0.50 -11.17
N PRO A 34 -9.68 1.83 -11.39
CA PRO A 34 -8.64 2.73 -10.95
C PRO A 34 -8.73 2.96 -9.43
N TYR A 35 -7.57 3.07 -8.81
CA TYR A 35 -7.44 3.45 -7.40
C TYR A 35 -6.34 4.49 -7.21
N THR A 36 -6.51 5.34 -6.21
CA THR A 36 -5.51 6.32 -5.77
C THR A 36 -5.28 6.13 -4.29
N PHE A 37 -4.04 6.08 -3.84
CA PHE A 37 -3.72 6.04 -2.40
C PHE A 37 -2.95 7.27 -1.98
N ILE A 38 -3.13 7.67 -0.72
CA ILE A 38 -2.47 8.78 -0.06
C ILE A 38 -1.60 8.20 1.04
N ALA A 39 -0.31 8.54 1.03
CA ALA A 39 0.62 8.17 2.10
C ALA A 39 0.85 9.31 3.09
N ASP A 40 1.46 8.98 4.22
CA ASP A 40 1.75 9.91 5.33
C ASP A 40 2.54 11.16 4.92
N ASP A 41 3.48 11.02 3.99
CA ASP A 41 4.31 12.12 3.46
C ASP A 41 3.53 13.05 2.50
N SER A 42 2.20 12.96 2.49
CA SER A 42 1.28 13.61 1.53
C SER A 42 1.56 13.29 0.05
N ARG A 43 2.46 12.32 -0.20
CA ARG A 43 2.70 11.74 -1.52
C ARG A 43 1.72 10.59 -1.72
N GLY A 44 1.01 10.62 -2.84
CA GLY A 44 0.12 9.54 -3.25
C GLY A 44 0.63 8.81 -4.48
N GLY A 45 -0.02 7.70 -4.79
CA GLY A 45 0.17 6.99 -6.05
C GLY A 45 -1.17 6.60 -6.66
N CYS A 46 -1.21 6.51 -7.98
CA CYS A 46 -2.34 5.97 -8.71
C CYS A 46 -2.01 4.58 -9.25
N GLY A 47 -3.02 3.73 -9.34
CA GLY A 47 -2.92 2.41 -9.91
C GLY A 47 -4.26 1.97 -10.49
N LYS A 48 -4.26 0.76 -11.05
CA LYS A 48 -5.47 0.13 -11.54
C LYS A 48 -5.41 -1.36 -11.32
N VAL A 49 -6.57 -1.97 -11.09
CA VAL A 49 -6.76 -3.42 -11.07
C VAL A 49 -7.40 -3.82 -12.40
N ALA A 50 -6.79 -4.80 -13.07
CA ALA A 50 -7.31 -5.38 -14.30
C ALA A 50 -8.35 -6.45 -13.92
N MET A 51 -9.59 -6.01 -13.74
CA MET A 51 -10.75 -6.85 -13.44
C MET A 51 -11.92 -6.39 -14.29
N PRO A 52 -12.85 -7.29 -14.65
CA PRO A 52 -14.04 -6.91 -15.41
C PRO A 52 -14.92 -5.94 -14.60
N ALA A 53 -15.73 -5.13 -15.27
CA ALA A 53 -16.62 -4.17 -14.60
C ALA A 53 -17.72 -4.82 -13.76
N ASP A 54 -18.08 -6.06 -14.04
CA ASP A 54 -19.03 -6.86 -13.26
C ASP A 54 -18.36 -7.63 -12.10
N ALA A 55 -17.06 -7.45 -11.87
CA ALA A 55 -16.38 -8.05 -10.73
C ALA A 55 -17.04 -7.62 -9.41
N ALA A 56 -17.13 -8.56 -8.46
CA ALA A 56 -17.60 -8.25 -7.12
C ALA A 56 -16.67 -7.21 -6.48
N ILE A 57 -17.25 -6.22 -5.81
CA ILE A 57 -16.47 -5.12 -5.24
C ILE A 57 -15.47 -5.63 -4.20
N GLU A 58 -15.83 -6.70 -3.47
CA GLU A 58 -14.99 -7.38 -2.49
C GLU A 58 -13.71 -7.97 -3.14
N ASP A 59 -13.82 -8.55 -4.34
CA ASP A 59 -12.66 -9.08 -5.07
C ASP A 59 -11.73 -7.96 -5.53
N VAL A 60 -12.30 -6.86 -6.02
CA VAL A 60 -11.52 -5.68 -6.44
C VAL A 60 -10.81 -5.06 -5.23
N GLN A 61 -11.51 -4.92 -4.11
CA GLN A 61 -10.95 -4.42 -2.86
C GLN A 61 -9.83 -5.33 -2.33
N ALA A 62 -9.98 -6.66 -2.42
CA ALA A 62 -8.95 -7.62 -2.03
C ALA A 62 -7.72 -7.55 -2.94
N ALA A 63 -7.91 -7.32 -4.25
CA ALA A 63 -6.81 -7.13 -5.19
C ALA A 63 -6.03 -5.83 -4.92
N VAL A 64 -6.74 -4.73 -4.67
CA VAL A 64 -6.12 -3.45 -4.26
C VAL A 64 -5.37 -3.63 -2.94
N PHE A 65 -5.97 -4.30 -1.96
CA PHE A 65 -5.35 -4.61 -0.67
C PHE A 65 -4.05 -5.38 -0.85
N THR A 66 -4.07 -6.49 -1.58
CA THR A 66 -2.89 -7.34 -1.82
C THR A 66 -1.74 -6.53 -2.41
N ARG A 67 -2.06 -5.63 -3.35
CA ARG A 67 -1.06 -4.77 -4.00
C ARG A 67 -0.46 -3.73 -3.05
N LEU A 68 -1.30 -3.07 -2.24
CA LEU A 68 -0.82 -2.10 -1.26
C LEU A 68 -0.06 -2.78 -0.11
N ALA A 69 -0.48 -3.97 0.31
CA ALA A 69 0.20 -4.75 1.33
C ALA A 69 1.59 -5.19 0.86
N ASP A 70 1.71 -5.69 -0.37
CA ASP A 70 3.00 -6.07 -0.97
C ASP A 70 3.95 -4.88 -1.11
N LEU A 71 3.46 -3.74 -1.62
CA LEU A 71 4.23 -2.50 -1.71
C LEU A 71 4.68 -2.03 -0.32
N THR A 72 3.78 -2.01 0.65
CA THR A 72 4.08 -1.52 1.99
C THR A 72 5.07 -2.44 2.71
N ARG A 73 4.92 -3.76 2.56
CA ARG A 73 5.88 -4.74 3.07
C ARG A 73 7.25 -4.61 2.40
N THR A 74 7.29 -4.39 1.09
CA THR A 74 8.54 -4.27 0.32
C THR A 74 9.30 -2.99 0.68
N PHE A 75 8.61 -1.85 0.79
CA PHE A 75 9.25 -0.56 1.02
C PHE A 75 9.43 -0.19 2.50
N HIS A 76 8.52 -0.63 3.36
CA HIS A 76 8.49 -0.25 4.77
C HIS A 76 8.62 -1.43 5.74
N GLY A 77 8.46 -2.67 5.28
CA GLY A 77 8.54 -3.85 6.15
C GLY A 77 7.39 -3.97 7.15
N VAL A 78 6.26 -3.29 6.92
CA VAL A 78 5.08 -3.32 7.80
C VAL A 78 3.89 -3.96 7.11
N GLU A 79 3.04 -4.61 7.91
CA GLU A 79 1.75 -5.12 7.47
C GLU A 79 0.67 -4.07 7.67
N ILE A 80 -0.31 -4.07 6.77
CA ILE A 80 -1.43 -3.11 6.79
C ILE A 80 -2.75 -3.85 6.73
N GLY A 81 -3.78 -3.23 7.29
CA GLY A 81 -5.18 -3.57 7.09
C GLY A 81 -5.90 -2.41 6.39
N ILE A 82 -6.92 -2.70 5.59
CA ILE A 82 -7.75 -1.69 4.95
C ILE A 82 -9.21 -1.90 5.34
N VAL A 83 -9.83 -0.87 5.90
CA VAL A 83 -11.25 -0.85 6.19
C VAL A 83 -11.96 -0.01 5.13
N TRP A 84 -12.76 -0.67 4.30
CA TRP A 84 -13.49 -0.04 3.21
C TRP A 84 -14.81 0.57 3.68
N SER A 85 -15.18 1.68 3.06
CA SER A 85 -16.47 2.35 3.25
C SER A 85 -16.92 2.96 1.92
N PRO A 86 -18.20 2.88 1.58
CA PRO A 86 -18.72 3.56 0.39
C PRO A 86 -18.58 5.08 0.57
N LEU A 87 -18.04 5.77 -0.44
CA LEU A 87 -17.91 7.22 -0.47
C LEU A 87 -18.99 7.84 -1.37
N THR A 88 -19.18 7.27 -2.56
CA THR A 88 -20.27 7.59 -3.49
C THR A 88 -20.82 6.28 -4.09
N PRO A 89 -21.90 6.29 -4.90
CA PRO A 89 -22.40 5.08 -5.57
C PRO A 89 -21.36 4.35 -6.41
N ASP A 90 -20.35 5.09 -6.88
CA ASP A 90 -19.30 4.64 -7.80
C ASP A 90 -17.91 4.68 -7.17
N SER A 91 -17.79 4.93 -5.85
CA SER A 91 -16.49 5.03 -5.20
C SER A 91 -16.48 4.55 -3.75
N TRP A 92 -15.32 4.04 -3.34
CA TRP A 92 -15.07 3.52 -2.01
C TRP A 92 -13.79 4.11 -1.46
N VAL A 93 -13.82 4.49 -0.18
CA VAL A 93 -12.63 4.89 0.56
C VAL A 93 -12.21 3.74 1.46
N GLY A 94 -10.93 3.36 1.38
CA GLY A 94 -10.28 2.41 2.26
C GLY A 94 -9.37 3.15 3.22
N ARG A 95 -9.67 3.12 4.52
CA ARG A 95 -8.76 3.64 5.54
C ARG A 95 -7.73 2.58 5.89
N VAL A 96 -6.46 2.93 5.73
CA VAL A 96 -5.34 2.03 5.96
C VAL A 96 -4.86 2.20 7.40
N GLY A 97 -4.83 1.10 8.14
CA GLY A 97 -4.20 1.01 9.45
C GLY A 97 -2.97 0.12 9.38
N SER A 98 -1.87 0.51 10.03
CA SER A 98 -0.74 -0.41 10.23
C SER A 98 -1.13 -1.47 11.24
N LEU A 99 -1.02 -2.74 10.85
CA LEU A 99 -1.01 -3.87 11.78
C LEU A 99 0.40 -3.98 12.36
N SER A 100 0.92 -2.88 12.91
CA SER A 100 2.07 -2.98 13.79
C SER A 100 1.58 -3.82 14.95
N THR A 101 2.07 -5.06 15.06
CA THR A 101 2.01 -5.80 16.30
C THR A 101 2.48 -4.84 17.37
N ASP A 102 1.57 -4.47 18.28
CA ASP A 102 1.91 -3.91 19.57
C ASP A 102 2.72 -5.00 20.29
N VAL A 103 4.00 -5.14 19.92
CA VAL A 103 5.02 -5.41 20.92
C VAL A 103 5.13 -4.08 21.63
N GLY A 104 4.29 -3.94 22.66
CA GLY A 104 4.41 -2.85 23.62
C GLY A 104 5.87 -2.74 24.09
N PRO A 105 6.30 -1.55 24.55
CA PRO A 105 7.67 -1.40 25.03
C PRO A 105 7.97 -2.42 26.14
N PRO A 106 9.05 -3.21 26.05
CA PRO A 106 9.53 -4.06 27.15
C PRO A 106 10.41 -3.26 28.14
N PRO A 107 10.66 -3.82 29.33
CA PRO A 107 9.99 -3.50 30.61
C PRO A 107 10.14 -2.05 31.12
#